data_AF-A0A3M1ZD95-F1
#
_entry.id   AF-A0A3M1ZD95-F1
#
_cell.length_a   1.000
_cell.length_b   1.000
_cell.length_c   1.000
_cell.angle_alpha   90.00
_cell.angle_beta   90.00
_cell.angle_gamma   90.00
#
_symmetry.space_group_name_H-M   'P 1'
#
loop_
_entity.id
_entity.type
_entity.pdbx_description
1 polymer ?
#
loop_
_entity_poly.entity_id
_entity_poly.type
_entity_poly.pdbx_seq_one_letter_code
_entity_poly.pdbx_strand_id
1 'polypeptide(L)'
;IAERESFSFSSFNAGLSGFELPLEYEVLDSGYMYVKIYSFFDNELLTVQLWERMIDAMNAEGVPGLIIDMRQNGGGSGWLADQMAAYFFNEPYELGNTGYYDEEIDDFFFDENRMERFYLPPEDKRYNGPVAVIVGPACASACEFFSYDMTVADRAAIVGHYPTAGLGGSVKQVFMPDGEIIQYTFGRAVDAEGNIHIEGSGVEPTVVVPVTEETLFSDGDPLLDAAVAHLDGATSINIIEGDELAIGDSVTGTLEAGSRAHHAFNTGEGGIVNIVITSDIGAFVDILSPEGDVLASGTSPDDPGWEELELPPDFPLVLEVRTEGDAGAGEYTLSIEPLDE
;
A
#
# COMPACT_ATOMS: atom_id res chain seq x y z
N ILE A 1 29.78 -23.23 12.83
CA ILE A 1 28.35 -23.22 13.16
C ILE A 1 27.93 -24.68 13.26
N ALA A 2 27.31 -25.11 14.37
CA ALA A 2 26.83 -26.50 14.49
C ALA A 2 25.71 -26.76 13.46
N GLU A 3 25.51 -28.00 13.01
CA GLU A 3 24.58 -28.36 11.92
C GLU A 3 23.15 -27.78 12.09
N ARG A 4 22.63 -27.75 13.32
CA ARG A 4 21.33 -27.15 13.63
C ARG A 4 21.34 -25.63 13.50
N GLU A 5 22.40 -24.98 13.94
CA GLU A 5 22.55 -23.53 13.81
C GLU A 5 22.70 -23.12 12.34
N SER A 6 23.34 -23.93 11.49
CA SER A 6 23.43 -23.66 10.05
C SER A 6 22.10 -23.83 9.33
N PHE A 7 21.29 -24.82 9.73
CA PHE A 7 19.94 -24.99 9.20
C PHE A 7 19.05 -23.80 9.56
N SER A 8 19.10 -23.35 10.81
CA SER A 8 18.32 -22.18 11.27
C SER A 8 18.78 -20.87 10.63
N PHE A 9 20.06 -20.72 10.30
CA PHE A 9 20.59 -19.50 9.67
C PHE A 9 20.03 -19.25 8.27
N SER A 10 19.89 -20.30 7.46
CA SER A 10 19.35 -20.19 6.09
C SER A 10 17.90 -20.64 5.97
N SER A 11 17.22 -20.89 7.10
CA SER A 11 15.82 -21.33 7.09
C SER A 11 14.91 -20.16 6.73
N PHE A 12 13.88 -20.43 5.94
CA PHE A 12 12.78 -19.47 5.80
C PHE A 12 12.08 -19.16 7.12
N ASN A 13 12.26 -19.98 8.17
CA ASN A 13 11.73 -19.75 9.51
C ASN A 13 12.75 -19.11 10.46
N ALA A 14 13.86 -18.59 9.94
CA ALA A 14 14.84 -17.87 10.76
C ALA A 14 14.15 -16.72 11.52
N GLY A 15 14.46 -16.59 12.81
CA GLY A 15 13.88 -15.56 13.68
C GLY A 15 12.53 -15.91 14.31
N LEU A 16 11.83 -16.94 13.84
CA LEU A 16 10.56 -17.36 14.45
C LEU A 16 10.79 -18.09 15.78
N SER A 17 10.00 -17.71 16.78
CA SER A 17 10.01 -18.24 18.15
C SER A 17 8.84 -19.20 18.43
N GLY A 18 7.78 -19.13 17.63
CA GLY A 18 6.52 -19.84 17.83
C GLY A 18 5.55 -19.12 18.79
N PHE A 19 5.85 -17.89 19.17
CA PHE A 19 4.99 -17.03 20.01
C PHE A 19 4.43 -15.82 19.26
N GLU A 20 4.73 -15.71 17.96
CA GLU A 20 4.22 -14.67 17.08
C GLU A 20 2.68 -14.69 17.09
N LEU A 21 2.06 -13.52 17.02
CA LEU A 21 0.63 -13.41 16.69
C LEU A 21 0.40 -13.83 15.22
N PRO A 22 -0.87 -14.07 14.80
CA PRO A 22 -1.14 -14.38 13.40
C PRO A 22 -0.57 -13.34 12.42
N LEU A 23 -0.60 -12.07 12.86
CA LEU A 23 0.10 -10.97 12.24
C LEU A 23 0.59 -9.98 13.30
N GLU A 24 1.66 -9.26 12.98
CA GLU A 24 2.24 -8.20 13.80
C GLU A 24 2.50 -6.98 12.92
N TYR A 25 2.32 -5.79 13.47
CA TYR A 25 2.46 -4.55 12.70
C TYR A 25 3.07 -3.42 13.54
N GLU A 26 3.79 -2.53 12.87
CA GLU A 26 4.43 -1.36 13.46
C GLU A 26 4.56 -0.23 12.42
N VAL A 27 4.68 1.01 12.89
CA VAL A 27 5.05 2.14 12.03
C VAL A 27 6.57 2.22 12.00
N LEU A 28 7.14 2.20 10.80
CA LEU A 28 8.58 2.31 10.58
C LEU A 28 9.07 3.76 10.77
N ASP A 29 10.39 3.94 10.90
CA ASP A 29 11.02 5.27 10.92
C ASP A 29 10.73 6.09 9.66
N SER A 30 10.41 5.43 8.54
CA SER A 30 9.97 6.08 7.29
C SER A 30 8.55 6.64 7.34
N GLY A 31 7.77 6.33 8.39
CA GLY A 31 6.36 6.69 8.53
C GLY A 31 5.38 5.72 7.87
N TYR A 32 5.86 4.70 7.15
CA TYR A 32 5.00 3.66 6.57
C TYR A 32 4.57 2.63 7.62
N MET A 33 3.36 2.10 7.48
CA MET A 33 2.96 0.92 8.22
C MET A 33 3.67 -0.30 7.64
N TYR A 34 4.24 -1.12 8.50
CA TYR A 34 4.72 -2.45 8.18
C TYR A 34 3.86 -3.48 8.89
N VAL A 35 3.42 -4.50 8.18
CA VAL A 35 2.71 -5.66 8.73
C VAL A 35 3.32 -6.93 8.22
N LYS A 36 3.54 -7.88 9.12
CA LYS A 36 3.97 -9.22 8.79
C LYS A 36 2.86 -10.21 9.07
N ILE A 37 2.46 -10.96 8.06
CA ILE A 37 1.44 -12.01 8.21
C ILE A 37 2.18 -13.35 8.27
N TYR A 38 2.15 -14.01 9.41
CA TYR A 38 2.91 -15.25 9.60
C TYR A 38 2.20 -16.48 9.05
N SER A 39 0.86 -16.50 9.09
CA SER A 39 0.09 -17.64 8.59
C SER A 39 -1.38 -17.32 8.40
N PHE A 40 -1.97 -17.88 7.34
CA PHE A 40 -3.43 -17.95 7.17
C PHE A 40 -4.05 -19.22 7.79
N PHE A 41 -3.27 -20.07 8.47
CA PHE A 41 -3.77 -21.25 9.20
C PHE A 41 -3.96 -21.00 10.70
N ASP A 42 -3.57 -19.83 11.20
CA ASP A 42 -3.78 -19.46 12.59
C ASP A 42 -5.27 -19.14 12.87
N ASN A 43 -5.57 -18.52 14.00
CA ASN A 43 -6.90 -18.19 14.43
C ASN A 43 -7.51 -17.08 13.55
N GLU A 44 -8.38 -17.46 12.61
CA GLU A 44 -9.02 -16.53 11.65
C GLU A 44 -9.67 -15.31 12.32
N LEU A 45 -10.35 -15.49 13.47
CA LEU A 45 -10.99 -14.38 14.19
C LEU A 45 -9.96 -13.38 14.72
N LEU A 46 -8.89 -13.86 15.36
CA LEU A 46 -7.83 -13.00 15.87
C LEU A 46 -7.10 -12.30 14.73
N THR A 47 -6.82 -13.01 13.63
CA THR A 47 -6.21 -12.44 12.42
C THR A 47 -7.02 -11.26 11.90
N VAL A 48 -8.33 -11.43 11.69
CA VAL A 48 -9.19 -10.34 11.19
C VAL A 48 -9.30 -9.19 12.20
N GLN A 49 -9.37 -9.48 13.50
CA GLN A 49 -9.40 -8.42 14.52
C GLN A 49 -8.12 -7.57 14.54
N LEU A 50 -6.95 -8.19 14.38
CA LEU A 50 -5.68 -7.48 14.29
C LEU A 50 -5.58 -6.70 12.97
N TRP A 51 -6.03 -7.29 11.87
CA TRP A 51 -6.06 -6.68 10.55
C TRP A 51 -6.93 -5.42 10.51
N GLU A 52 -8.19 -5.54 10.94
CA GLU A 52 -9.11 -4.40 10.98
C GLU A 52 -8.64 -3.31 11.94
N ARG A 53 -8.04 -3.68 13.08
CA ARG A 53 -7.47 -2.71 14.02
C ARG A 53 -6.30 -1.95 13.40
N MET A 54 -5.44 -2.62 12.66
CA MET A 54 -4.33 -1.99 11.94
C MET A 54 -4.86 -0.99 10.91
N ILE A 55 -5.85 -1.39 10.10
CA ILE A 55 -6.43 -0.54 9.06
C ILE A 55 -7.14 0.68 9.67
N ASP A 56 -7.91 0.49 10.75
CA ASP A 56 -8.55 1.59 11.47
C ASP A 56 -7.51 2.59 11.98
N ALA A 57 -6.39 2.10 12.53
CA ALA A 57 -5.31 2.95 12.99
C ALA A 57 -4.60 3.68 11.84
N MET A 58 -4.34 3.01 10.73
CA MET A 58 -3.73 3.63 9.55
C MET A 58 -4.60 4.74 8.97
N ASN A 59 -5.91 4.49 8.85
CA ASN A 59 -6.88 5.47 8.34
C ASN A 59 -7.00 6.66 9.29
N ALA A 60 -7.02 6.42 10.61
CA ALA A 60 -7.12 7.48 11.61
C ALA A 60 -5.87 8.38 11.66
N GLU A 61 -4.68 7.80 11.51
CA GLU A 61 -3.40 8.51 11.59
C GLU A 61 -2.90 9.00 10.23
N GLY A 62 -3.64 8.76 9.15
CA GLY A 62 -3.27 9.19 7.80
C GLY A 62 -1.97 8.57 7.30
N VAL A 63 -1.73 7.28 7.60
CA VAL A 63 -0.49 6.59 7.22
C VAL A 63 -0.35 6.58 5.68
N PRO A 64 0.77 7.08 5.13
CA PRO A 64 0.89 7.34 3.69
C PRO A 64 1.11 6.08 2.84
N GLY A 65 1.51 4.96 3.43
CA GLY A 65 1.74 3.70 2.70
C GLY A 65 1.82 2.48 3.61
N LEU A 66 1.62 1.30 3.01
CA LEU A 66 1.66 0.00 3.69
C LEU A 66 2.66 -0.95 3.05
N ILE A 67 3.46 -1.62 3.88
CA ILE A 67 4.33 -2.73 3.51
C ILE A 67 3.81 -4.01 4.15
N ILE A 68 3.52 -5.04 3.35
CA ILE A 68 3.00 -6.33 3.79
C ILE A 68 4.07 -7.39 3.58
N ASP A 69 4.61 -7.96 4.65
CA ASP A 69 5.63 -9.00 4.60
C ASP A 69 5.02 -10.41 4.68
N MET A 70 5.18 -11.15 3.59
CA MET A 70 4.66 -12.48 3.37
C MET A 70 5.75 -13.55 3.32
N ARG A 71 7.03 -13.19 3.54
CA ARG A 71 8.19 -14.05 3.27
C ARG A 71 8.20 -15.35 4.06
N GLN A 72 7.53 -15.40 5.22
CA GLN A 72 7.47 -16.57 6.10
C GLN A 72 6.07 -17.23 6.14
N ASN A 73 5.15 -16.81 5.26
CA ASN A 73 3.78 -17.28 5.27
C ASN A 73 3.59 -18.50 4.36
N GLY A 74 3.49 -19.69 4.96
CA GLY A 74 3.28 -20.94 4.22
C GLY A 74 1.86 -21.17 3.69
N GLY A 75 0.94 -20.22 3.86
CA GLY A 75 -0.44 -20.31 3.40
C GLY A 75 -1.45 -20.57 4.51
N GLY A 76 -2.58 -21.19 4.14
CA GLY A 76 -3.73 -21.35 5.03
C GLY A 76 -5.09 -21.31 4.36
N SER A 77 -6.02 -20.61 4.98
CA SER A 77 -7.34 -20.36 4.46
C SER A 77 -7.26 -19.43 3.24
N GLY A 78 -7.48 -19.95 2.03
CA GLY A 78 -7.54 -19.15 0.80
C GLY A 78 -8.64 -18.09 0.87
N TRP A 79 -9.80 -18.44 1.42
CA TRP A 79 -10.87 -17.47 1.64
C TRP A 79 -10.42 -16.29 2.52
N LEU A 80 -9.68 -16.56 3.60
CA LEU A 80 -9.17 -15.49 4.47
C LEU A 80 -8.16 -14.60 3.72
N ALA A 81 -7.27 -15.20 2.91
CA ALA A 81 -6.35 -14.47 2.06
C ALA A 81 -7.09 -13.52 1.11
N ASP A 82 -8.02 -14.02 0.32
CA ASP A 82 -8.79 -13.22 -0.63
C ASP A 82 -9.54 -12.08 0.06
N GLN A 83 -10.20 -12.38 1.19
CA GLN A 83 -11.00 -11.39 1.89
C GLN A 83 -10.17 -10.38 2.66
N MET A 84 -8.94 -10.70 3.07
CA MET A 84 -8.01 -9.72 3.62
C MET A 84 -7.48 -8.78 2.52
N ALA A 85 -7.25 -9.28 1.30
CA ALA A 85 -6.86 -8.45 0.16
C ALA A 85 -7.98 -7.48 -0.25
N ALA A 86 -9.25 -7.89 -0.13
CA ALA A 86 -10.43 -7.07 -0.44
C ALA A 86 -10.48 -5.70 0.28
N TYR A 87 -9.77 -5.54 1.39
CA TYR A 87 -9.66 -4.27 2.13
C TYR A 87 -8.95 -3.16 1.35
N PHE A 88 -8.26 -3.52 0.27
CA PHE A 88 -7.51 -2.59 -0.56
C PHE A 88 -8.25 -2.24 -1.86
N PHE A 89 -9.47 -2.74 -2.07
CA PHE A 89 -10.23 -2.54 -3.30
C PHE A 89 -11.53 -1.79 -3.06
N ASN A 90 -11.94 -1.00 -4.05
CA ASN A 90 -13.22 -0.27 -4.02
C ASN A 90 -14.32 -0.91 -4.87
N GLU A 91 -13.94 -1.85 -5.73
CA GLU A 91 -14.85 -2.60 -6.59
C GLU A 91 -14.62 -4.10 -6.38
N PRO A 92 -15.65 -4.93 -6.50
CA PRO A 92 -15.48 -6.38 -6.44
C PRO A 92 -14.76 -6.87 -7.70
N TYR A 93 -13.80 -7.77 -7.52
CA TYR A 93 -13.15 -8.48 -8.62
C TYR A 93 -13.45 -9.97 -8.54
N GLU A 94 -13.57 -10.62 -9.69
CA GLU A 94 -13.49 -12.07 -9.79
C GLU A 94 -12.01 -12.46 -9.74
N LEU A 95 -11.67 -13.40 -8.88
CA LEU A 95 -10.28 -13.78 -8.60
C LEU A 95 -9.90 -15.04 -9.35
N GLY A 96 -10.85 -15.97 -9.44
CA GLY A 96 -10.61 -17.25 -10.05
C GLY A 96 -11.64 -18.30 -9.71
N ASN A 97 -11.28 -19.54 -10.01
CA ASN A 97 -12.09 -20.69 -9.72
C ASN A 97 -11.19 -21.91 -9.47
N THR A 98 -11.75 -22.93 -8.80
CA THR A 98 -11.07 -24.20 -8.60
C THR A 98 -11.82 -25.31 -9.33
N GLY A 99 -11.15 -25.91 -10.31
CA GLY A 99 -11.63 -27.07 -11.04
C GLY A 99 -11.28 -28.37 -10.34
N TYR A 100 -12.19 -29.35 -10.41
CA TYR A 100 -11.98 -30.70 -9.89
C TYR A 100 -12.10 -31.71 -11.02
N TYR A 101 -11.22 -32.71 -11.03
CA TYR A 101 -11.27 -33.74 -12.06
C TYR A 101 -12.59 -34.51 -11.98
N ASP A 102 -13.27 -34.63 -13.12
CA ASP A 102 -14.55 -35.30 -13.29
C ASP A 102 -14.39 -36.43 -14.33
N GLU A 103 -14.62 -37.67 -13.89
CA GLU A 103 -14.46 -38.87 -14.71
C GLU A 103 -15.48 -38.97 -15.86
N GLU A 104 -16.64 -38.33 -15.77
CA GLU A 104 -17.68 -38.37 -16.81
C GLU A 104 -17.27 -37.57 -18.05
N ILE A 105 -16.52 -36.48 -17.85
CA ILE A 105 -16.02 -35.62 -18.93
C ILE A 105 -14.52 -35.83 -19.24
N ASP A 106 -13.83 -36.63 -18.44
CA ASP A 106 -12.38 -36.89 -18.53
C ASP A 106 -11.53 -35.59 -18.53
N ASP A 107 -11.95 -34.61 -17.73
CA ASP A 107 -11.30 -33.31 -17.61
C ASP A 107 -11.64 -32.65 -16.26
N PHE A 108 -11.10 -31.46 -16.00
CA PHE A 108 -11.45 -30.65 -14.84
C PHE A 108 -12.76 -29.91 -15.07
N PHE A 109 -13.74 -30.14 -14.19
CA PHE A 109 -14.98 -29.38 -14.13
C PHE A 109 -14.83 -28.16 -13.23
N PHE A 110 -15.15 -26.99 -13.76
CA PHE A 110 -15.18 -25.71 -13.05
C PHE A 110 -16.64 -25.28 -12.85
N ASP A 111 -17.09 -25.21 -11.60
CA ASP A 111 -18.46 -24.80 -11.27
C ASP A 111 -18.56 -23.27 -11.32
N GLU A 112 -19.31 -22.72 -12.28
CA GLU A 112 -19.52 -21.27 -12.42
C GLU A 112 -20.11 -20.63 -11.15
N ASN A 113 -20.81 -21.39 -10.31
CA ASN A 113 -21.36 -20.88 -9.04
C ASN A 113 -20.31 -20.75 -7.93
N ARG A 114 -19.07 -21.20 -8.17
CA ARG A 114 -17.94 -21.15 -7.23
C ARG A 114 -16.87 -20.14 -7.62
N MET A 115 -17.20 -19.20 -8.51
CA MET A 115 -16.31 -18.08 -8.82
C MET A 115 -15.94 -17.35 -7.52
N GLU A 116 -14.65 -17.38 -7.22
CA GLU A 116 -14.01 -16.67 -6.11
C GLU A 116 -14.02 -15.18 -6.43
N ARG A 117 -14.37 -14.37 -5.42
CA ARG A 117 -14.52 -12.93 -5.59
C ARG A 117 -14.24 -12.21 -4.29
N PHE A 118 -13.88 -10.94 -4.39
CA PHE A 118 -13.86 -10.07 -3.22
C PHE A 118 -15.27 -9.79 -2.69
N TYR A 119 -15.44 -9.95 -1.38
CA TYR A 119 -16.54 -9.41 -0.60
C TYR A 119 -16.02 -8.19 0.14
N LEU A 120 -16.30 -7.01 -0.43
CA LEU A 120 -15.71 -5.77 0.05
C LEU A 120 -16.12 -5.46 1.50
N PRO A 121 -15.19 -5.01 2.34
CA PRO A 121 -15.53 -4.48 3.66
C PRO A 121 -16.26 -3.13 3.53
N PRO A 122 -16.83 -2.62 4.65
CA PRO A 122 -17.31 -1.24 4.73
C PRO A 122 -16.27 -0.23 4.21
N GLU A 123 -16.73 0.85 3.58
CA GLU A 123 -15.84 1.85 2.95
C GLU A 123 -14.87 2.48 3.96
N ASP A 124 -15.30 2.70 5.21
CA ASP A 124 -14.48 3.22 6.31
C ASP A 124 -13.40 2.25 6.79
N LYS A 125 -13.50 0.97 6.41
CA LYS A 125 -12.50 -0.07 6.65
C LYS A 125 -11.65 -0.36 5.42
N ARG A 126 -11.66 0.47 4.38
CA ARG A 126 -10.78 0.29 3.22
C ARG A 126 -9.54 1.16 3.35
N TYR A 127 -8.42 0.68 2.82
CA TYR A 127 -7.19 1.46 2.70
C TYR A 127 -6.86 1.70 1.23
N ASN A 128 -6.83 2.97 0.85
CA ASN A 128 -6.64 3.42 -0.53
C ASN A 128 -5.21 3.88 -0.84
N GLY A 129 -4.34 3.97 0.18
CA GLY A 129 -2.95 4.39 -0.01
C GLY A 129 -2.12 3.34 -0.77
N PRO A 130 -0.93 3.72 -1.25
CA PRO A 130 0.02 2.80 -1.88
C PRO A 130 0.38 1.60 -0.99
N VAL A 131 0.51 0.43 -1.61
CA VAL A 131 0.84 -0.84 -0.93
C VAL A 131 2.01 -1.52 -1.64
N ALA A 132 2.94 -2.06 -0.86
CA ALA A 132 3.98 -2.97 -1.32
C ALA A 132 3.88 -4.30 -0.57
N VAL A 133 3.93 -5.43 -1.29
CA VAL A 133 3.90 -6.77 -0.72
C VAL A 133 5.26 -7.42 -0.92
N ILE A 134 5.95 -7.73 0.17
CA ILE A 134 7.24 -8.43 0.14
C ILE A 134 6.97 -9.94 0.13
N VAL A 135 7.47 -10.60 -0.91
CA VAL A 135 7.30 -12.05 -1.11
C VAL A 135 8.65 -12.78 -1.10
N GLY A 136 8.58 -14.10 -0.97
CA GLY A 136 9.72 -14.97 -1.13
C GLY A 136 9.31 -16.43 -1.33
N PRO A 137 10.28 -17.35 -1.52
CA PRO A 137 9.97 -18.74 -1.86
C PRO A 137 9.24 -19.56 -0.79
N ALA A 138 9.13 -19.05 0.44
CA ALA A 138 8.31 -19.65 1.50
C ALA A 138 6.86 -19.20 1.47
N CYS A 139 6.53 -18.14 0.72
CA CYS A 139 5.16 -17.77 0.43
C CYS A 139 4.52 -18.87 -0.43
N ALA A 140 3.57 -19.61 0.14
CA ALA A 140 2.95 -20.75 -0.51
C ALA A 140 1.43 -20.76 -0.33
N SER A 141 0.70 -21.37 -1.28
CA SER A 141 -0.75 -21.60 -1.19
C SER A 141 -1.54 -20.30 -0.94
N ALA A 142 -2.30 -20.16 0.15
CA ALA A 142 -3.05 -18.94 0.48
C ALA A 142 -2.20 -17.65 0.51
N CYS A 143 -0.91 -17.76 0.81
CA CYS A 143 0.00 -16.62 0.69
C CYS A 143 0.13 -16.13 -0.75
N GLU A 144 0.15 -17.07 -1.70
CA GLU A 144 0.26 -16.80 -3.12
C GLU A 144 -1.04 -16.25 -3.68
N PHE A 145 -2.19 -16.75 -3.21
CA PHE A 145 -3.49 -16.16 -3.55
C PHE A 145 -3.58 -14.71 -3.08
N PHE A 146 -3.26 -14.41 -1.81
CA PHE A 146 -3.18 -13.02 -1.33
C PHE A 146 -2.22 -12.18 -2.19
N SER A 147 -1.03 -12.69 -2.48
CA SER A 147 -0.02 -11.93 -3.23
C SER A 147 -0.45 -11.70 -4.68
N TYR A 148 -1.12 -12.67 -5.31
CA TYR A 148 -1.67 -12.57 -6.66
C TYR A 148 -2.84 -11.58 -6.72
N ASP A 149 -3.75 -11.65 -5.75
CA ASP A 149 -4.88 -10.73 -5.62
C ASP A 149 -4.41 -9.27 -5.56
N MET A 150 -3.31 -9.01 -4.87
CA MET A 150 -2.71 -7.68 -4.81
C MET A 150 -2.06 -7.21 -6.13
N THR A 151 -1.93 -8.08 -7.13
CA THR A 151 -1.54 -7.68 -8.50
C THR A 151 -2.74 -7.26 -9.36
N VAL A 152 -3.96 -7.62 -8.97
CA VAL A 152 -5.18 -7.24 -9.69
C VAL A 152 -5.28 -5.72 -9.73
N ALA A 153 -5.55 -5.18 -10.92
CA ALA A 153 -5.62 -3.73 -11.17
C ALA A 153 -4.38 -2.96 -10.71
N ASP A 154 -3.19 -3.59 -10.76
CA ASP A 154 -1.91 -3.01 -10.34
C ASP A 154 -1.95 -2.49 -8.89
N ARG A 155 -2.72 -3.16 -8.00
CA ARG A 155 -3.03 -2.63 -6.67
C ARG A 155 -1.80 -2.44 -5.78
N ALA A 156 -0.81 -3.32 -5.86
CA ALA A 156 0.41 -3.24 -5.08
C ALA A 156 1.65 -3.62 -5.89
N ALA A 157 2.79 -3.07 -5.49
CA ALA A 157 4.07 -3.61 -5.92
C ALA A 157 4.37 -4.94 -5.22
N ILE A 158 4.81 -5.94 -5.98
CA ILE A 158 5.29 -7.21 -5.44
C ILE A 158 6.82 -7.15 -5.40
N VAL A 159 7.40 -7.12 -4.20
CA VAL A 159 8.83 -6.93 -3.97
C VAL A 159 9.47 -8.26 -3.58
N GLY A 160 10.54 -8.66 -4.25
CA GLY A 160 11.16 -9.94 -3.95
C GLY A 160 12.47 -10.19 -4.70
N HIS A 161 13.26 -11.11 -4.16
CA HIS A 161 14.40 -11.69 -4.89
C HIS A 161 13.97 -12.71 -5.94
N TYR A 162 12.91 -13.45 -5.63
CA TYR A 162 12.40 -14.58 -6.40
C TYR A 162 10.87 -14.58 -6.35
N PRO A 163 10.22 -15.30 -7.30
CA PRO A 163 8.81 -15.62 -7.17
C PRO A 163 8.47 -16.40 -5.89
N THR A 164 7.18 -16.49 -5.59
CA THR A 164 6.64 -17.37 -4.55
C THR A 164 6.81 -18.85 -4.91
N ALA A 165 6.34 -19.76 -4.06
CA ALA A 165 6.62 -21.20 -4.15
C ALA A 165 6.05 -21.91 -5.40
N GLY A 166 4.99 -21.38 -6.00
CA GLY A 166 4.25 -21.96 -7.11
C GLY A 166 3.33 -23.12 -6.70
N LEU A 167 2.68 -23.05 -5.54
CA LEU A 167 1.87 -24.12 -4.94
C LEU A 167 0.37 -23.74 -4.83
N GLY A 168 -0.23 -23.38 -5.97
CA GLY A 168 -1.62 -22.94 -6.07
C GLY A 168 -2.65 -24.08 -6.11
N GLY A 169 -2.24 -25.34 -6.28
CA GLY A 169 -3.14 -26.48 -6.32
C GLY A 169 -3.79 -26.81 -4.96
N SER A 170 -5.08 -27.17 -4.96
CA SER A 170 -5.76 -27.62 -3.75
C SER A 170 -5.25 -29.00 -3.33
N VAL A 171 -4.93 -29.17 -2.05
CA VAL A 171 -4.44 -30.44 -1.49
C VAL A 171 -5.45 -31.07 -0.54
N LYS A 172 -5.50 -32.40 -0.54
CA LYS A 172 -6.28 -33.18 0.41
C LYS A 172 -5.37 -34.12 1.18
N GLN A 173 -5.60 -34.19 2.49
CA GLN A 173 -4.91 -35.12 3.36
C GLN A 173 -5.81 -36.32 3.69
N VAL A 174 -5.21 -37.51 3.68
CA VAL A 174 -5.82 -38.77 4.09
C VAL A 174 -5.04 -39.30 5.28
N PHE A 175 -5.72 -39.42 6.40
CA PHE A 175 -5.17 -40.01 7.62
C PHE A 175 -5.30 -41.52 7.56
N MET A 176 -4.16 -42.21 7.61
CA MET A 176 -4.04 -43.64 7.52
C MET A 176 -3.82 -44.25 8.92
N PRO A 177 -3.99 -45.58 9.09
CA PRO A 177 -3.57 -46.27 10.30
C PRO A 177 -2.11 -45.95 10.68
N ASP A 178 -1.77 -46.16 11.95
CA ASP A 178 -0.43 -45.92 12.51
C ASP A 178 0.10 -44.47 12.41
N GLY A 179 -0.78 -43.50 12.13
CA GLY A 179 -0.44 -42.07 12.13
C GLY A 179 0.21 -41.58 10.84
N GLU A 180 0.17 -42.39 9.77
CA GLU A 180 0.63 -41.97 8.45
C GLU A 180 -0.36 -40.97 7.80
N ILE A 181 0.18 -40.01 7.05
CA ILE A 181 -0.60 -39.01 6.31
C ILE A 181 -0.18 -39.05 4.86
N ILE A 182 -1.14 -39.23 3.96
CA ILE A 182 -0.95 -39.08 2.51
C ILE A 182 -1.56 -37.75 2.10
N GLN A 183 -0.78 -36.92 1.41
CA GLN A 183 -1.26 -35.69 0.79
C GLN A 183 -1.17 -35.80 -0.73
N TYR A 184 -2.25 -35.40 -1.41
CA TYR A 184 -2.29 -35.36 -2.86
C TYR A 184 -3.06 -34.13 -3.35
N THR A 185 -2.72 -33.65 -4.53
CA THR A 185 -3.44 -32.56 -5.21
C THR A 185 -4.76 -33.09 -5.75
N PHE A 186 -5.85 -32.37 -5.50
CA PHE A 186 -7.20 -32.78 -5.92
C PHE A 186 -8.00 -31.67 -6.61
N GLY A 187 -7.51 -30.43 -6.60
CA GLY A 187 -8.12 -29.28 -7.29
C GLY A 187 -7.08 -28.47 -8.06
N ARG A 188 -7.51 -27.86 -9.17
CA ARG A 188 -6.72 -26.96 -10.02
C ARG A 188 -7.29 -25.56 -9.90
N ALA A 189 -6.56 -24.67 -9.25
CA ALA A 189 -6.89 -23.24 -9.23
C ALA A 189 -6.53 -22.59 -10.57
N VAL A 190 -7.39 -21.68 -11.03
CA VAL A 190 -7.23 -20.85 -12.23
C VAL A 190 -7.66 -19.42 -11.93
N ASP A 191 -7.18 -18.46 -12.72
CA ASP A 191 -7.61 -17.06 -12.63
C ASP A 191 -9.03 -16.88 -13.18
N ALA A 192 -9.54 -15.64 -13.17
CA ALA A 192 -10.88 -15.32 -13.67
C ALA A 192 -11.07 -15.67 -15.16
N GLU A 193 -9.99 -15.66 -15.94
CA GLU A 193 -9.96 -16.03 -17.36
C GLU A 193 -9.77 -17.54 -17.60
N GLY A 194 -9.56 -18.34 -16.54
CA GLY A 194 -9.39 -19.78 -16.61
C GLY A 194 -7.94 -20.25 -16.85
N ASN A 195 -6.94 -19.39 -16.74
CA ASN A 195 -5.53 -19.75 -16.86
C ASN A 195 -4.93 -20.21 -15.52
N ILE A 196 -3.94 -21.11 -15.60
CA ILE A 196 -3.10 -21.42 -14.44
C ILE A 196 -2.17 -20.24 -14.21
N HIS A 197 -2.31 -19.57 -13.07
CA HIS A 197 -1.59 -18.33 -12.74
C HIS A 197 -0.53 -18.52 -11.63
N ILE A 198 -0.76 -19.40 -10.64
CA ILE A 198 0.20 -19.67 -9.55
C ILE A 198 0.93 -21.01 -9.69
N GLU A 199 0.22 -22.11 -9.95
CA GLU A 199 0.82 -23.46 -9.91
C GLU A 199 2.00 -23.60 -10.88
N GLY A 200 3.17 -23.93 -10.33
CA GLY A 200 4.42 -24.14 -11.08
C GLY A 200 5.23 -22.88 -11.39
N SER A 201 4.64 -21.69 -11.28
CA SER A 201 5.30 -20.41 -11.57
C SER A 201 5.51 -19.54 -10.33
N GLY A 202 4.53 -19.53 -9.43
CA GLY A 202 4.43 -18.56 -8.33
C GLY A 202 4.01 -17.17 -8.82
N VAL A 203 3.86 -16.25 -7.88
CA VAL A 203 3.65 -14.82 -8.11
C VAL A 203 5.01 -14.16 -8.33
N GLU A 204 5.20 -13.58 -9.52
CA GLU A 204 6.45 -12.91 -9.89
C GLU A 204 6.55 -11.51 -9.25
N PRO A 205 7.73 -11.10 -8.75
CA PRO A 205 7.93 -9.75 -8.26
C PRO A 205 7.88 -8.71 -9.39
N THR A 206 7.12 -7.63 -9.20
CA THR A 206 7.16 -6.44 -10.07
C THR A 206 8.37 -5.56 -9.76
N VAL A 207 8.88 -5.61 -8.53
CA VAL A 207 10.13 -4.98 -8.09
C VAL A 207 11.13 -6.09 -7.73
N VAL A 208 11.97 -6.44 -8.68
CA VAL A 208 12.99 -7.48 -8.52
C VAL A 208 14.23 -6.90 -7.87
N VAL A 209 14.55 -7.37 -6.66
CA VAL A 209 15.81 -7.05 -5.98
C VAL A 209 16.81 -8.17 -6.30
N PRO A 210 17.90 -7.92 -7.04
CA PRO A 210 18.85 -8.97 -7.39
C PRO A 210 19.63 -9.44 -6.16
N VAL A 211 19.89 -10.75 -6.06
CA VAL A 211 20.81 -11.28 -5.05
C VAL A 211 22.25 -11.02 -5.53
N THR A 212 22.90 -10.03 -4.94
CA THR A 212 24.30 -9.65 -5.19
C THR A 212 25.15 -9.80 -3.92
N GLU A 213 26.47 -9.66 -4.03
CA GLU A 213 27.35 -9.62 -2.85
C GLU A 213 26.94 -8.48 -1.88
N GLU A 214 26.54 -7.34 -2.43
CA GLU A 214 26.10 -6.17 -1.66
C GLU A 214 24.80 -6.45 -0.90
N THR A 215 23.77 -7.00 -1.55
CA THR A 215 22.49 -7.32 -0.88
C THR A 215 22.62 -8.52 0.06
N LEU A 216 23.57 -9.42 -0.17
CA LEU A 216 23.78 -10.60 0.68
C LEU A 216 24.53 -10.27 1.97
N PHE A 217 25.45 -9.30 1.92
CA PHE A 217 26.24 -8.87 3.07
C PHE A 217 25.78 -7.54 3.65
N SER A 218 24.61 -7.02 3.26
CA SER A 218 24.02 -5.83 3.87
C SER A 218 23.65 -6.11 5.33
N ASP A 219 23.91 -5.14 6.20
CA ASP A 219 23.48 -5.20 7.62
C ASP A 219 21.97 -4.98 7.78
N GLY A 220 21.28 -4.54 6.73
CA GLY A 220 19.83 -4.26 6.68
C GLY A 220 19.02 -5.30 5.91
N ASP A 221 17.77 -4.95 5.59
CA ASP A 221 16.84 -5.77 4.83
C ASP A 221 16.63 -5.17 3.43
N PRO A 222 17.33 -5.66 2.39
CA PRO A 222 17.29 -5.06 1.06
C PRO A 222 15.91 -5.14 0.39
N LEU A 223 15.05 -6.07 0.81
CA LEU A 223 13.67 -6.15 0.30
C LEU A 223 12.79 -5.10 0.97
N LEU A 224 12.96 -4.88 2.28
CA LEU A 224 12.27 -3.81 2.99
C LEU A 224 12.71 -2.44 2.47
N ASP A 225 14.01 -2.22 2.29
CA ASP A 225 14.56 -0.97 1.73
C ASP A 225 14.01 -0.70 0.32
N ALA A 226 13.89 -1.73 -0.52
CA ALA A 226 13.29 -1.61 -1.84
C ALA A 226 11.78 -1.32 -1.79
N ALA A 227 11.05 -1.90 -0.84
CA ALA A 227 9.64 -1.60 -0.62
C ALA A 227 9.44 -0.15 -0.17
N VAL A 228 10.26 0.33 0.78
CA VAL A 228 10.27 1.73 1.21
C VAL A 228 10.58 2.65 0.04
N ALA A 229 11.65 2.39 -0.73
CA ALA A 229 12.01 3.21 -1.88
C ALA A 229 10.93 3.23 -2.98
N HIS A 230 10.21 2.12 -3.17
CA HIS A 230 9.07 2.08 -4.09
C HIS A 230 7.93 2.96 -3.59
N LEU A 231 7.58 2.86 -2.31
CA LEU A 231 6.55 3.70 -1.71
C LEU A 231 6.96 5.17 -1.69
N ASP A 232 8.23 5.51 -1.46
CA ASP A 232 8.74 6.89 -1.54
C ASP A 232 8.40 7.50 -2.89
N GLY A 233 8.63 6.76 -3.98
CA GLY A 233 8.27 7.20 -5.34
C GLY A 233 6.76 7.24 -5.61
N ALA A 234 5.97 6.37 -4.97
CA ALA A 234 4.51 6.34 -5.11
C ALA A 234 3.80 7.41 -4.27
N THR A 235 4.40 7.82 -3.16
CA THR A 235 3.88 8.85 -2.25
C THR A 235 4.55 10.20 -2.44
N SER A 236 5.59 10.30 -3.26
CA SER A 236 6.24 11.58 -3.54
C SER A 236 5.25 12.52 -4.20
N ILE A 237 5.04 13.66 -3.56
CA ILE A 237 4.20 14.73 -4.10
C ILE A 237 5.00 15.48 -5.15
N ASN A 238 4.43 15.64 -6.34
CA ASN A 238 5.03 16.47 -7.37
C ASN A 238 4.87 17.95 -7.02
N ILE A 239 5.96 18.67 -6.82
CA ILE A 239 5.92 20.11 -6.53
C ILE A 239 6.07 20.89 -7.85
N ILE A 240 5.04 21.67 -8.17
CA ILE A 240 5.01 22.58 -9.30
C ILE A 240 5.49 23.95 -8.80
N GLU A 241 6.71 24.32 -9.16
CA GLU A 241 7.24 25.65 -8.85
C GLU A 241 6.53 26.71 -9.71
N GLY A 242 5.82 27.61 -9.04
CA GLY A 242 5.13 28.75 -9.63
C GLY A 242 5.96 30.04 -9.55
N ASP A 243 5.35 31.14 -10.01
CA ASP A 243 5.99 32.45 -10.00
C ASP A 243 6.17 33.00 -8.57
N GLU A 244 7.19 33.85 -8.39
CA GLU A 244 7.35 34.67 -7.17
C GLU A 244 6.26 35.76 -7.13
N LEU A 245 5.57 35.86 -6.00
CA LEU A 245 4.45 36.77 -5.78
C LEU A 245 4.82 37.86 -4.76
N ALA A 246 4.22 39.02 -4.93
CA ALA A 246 4.20 40.12 -3.98
C ALA A 246 2.76 40.47 -3.58
N ILE A 247 2.63 41.30 -2.56
CA ILE A 247 1.32 41.84 -2.16
C ILE A 247 0.72 42.62 -3.34
N GLY A 248 -0.51 42.28 -3.72
CA GLY A 248 -1.23 42.81 -4.87
C GLY A 248 -1.20 41.93 -6.12
N ASP A 249 -0.40 40.87 -6.13
CA ASP A 249 -0.31 39.95 -7.27
C ASP A 249 -1.44 38.91 -7.28
N SER A 250 -1.75 38.43 -8.48
CA SER A 250 -2.63 37.29 -8.70
C SER A 250 -2.07 36.40 -9.80
N VAL A 251 -2.13 35.08 -9.59
CA VAL A 251 -1.61 34.06 -10.50
C VAL A 251 -2.62 32.95 -10.68
N THR A 252 -2.70 32.43 -11.90
CA THR A 252 -3.47 31.22 -12.23
C THR A 252 -2.51 30.08 -12.49
N GLY A 253 -2.73 28.95 -11.82
CA GLY A 253 -1.96 27.72 -11.99
C GLY A 253 -2.86 26.52 -12.28
N THR A 254 -2.24 25.40 -12.61
CA THR A 254 -2.92 24.11 -12.80
C THR A 254 -2.28 23.08 -11.88
N LEU A 255 -3.10 22.38 -11.11
CA LEU A 255 -2.69 21.19 -10.36
C LEU A 255 -3.02 19.93 -11.16
N GLU A 256 -2.11 18.96 -11.10
CA GLU A 256 -2.36 17.57 -11.45
C GLU A 256 -2.63 16.77 -10.16
N ALA A 257 -3.31 15.63 -10.26
CA ALA A 257 -3.48 14.75 -9.10
C ALA A 257 -2.10 14.24 -8.61
N GLY A 258 -1.89 14.23 -7.30
CA GLY A 258 -0.60 13.94 -6.67
C GLY A 258 0.41 15.11 -6.73
N SER A 259 -0.05 16.33 -7.05
CA SER A 259 0.80 17.52 -7.10
C SER A 259 0.33 18.63 -6.18
N ARG A 260 1.28 19.47 -5.80
CA ARG A 260 1.06 20.75 -5.10
C ARG A 260 1.82 21.83 -5.83
N ALA A 261 1.38 23.08 -5.73
CA ALA A 261 2.07 24.19 -6.34
C ALA A 261 2.69 25.10 -5.29
N HIS A 262 3.96 25.46 -5.46
CA HIS A 262 4.69 26.35 -4.57
C HIS A 262 4.88 27.70 -5.24
N HIS A 263 4.39 28.76 -4.60
CA HIS A 263 4.65 30.13 -5.01
C HIS A 263 5.52 30.79 -3.95
N ALA A 264 6.74 31.19 -4.31
CA ALA A 264 7.55 32.04 -3.45
C ALA A 264 6.79 33.34 -3.19
N PHE A 265 6.70 33.78 -1.95
CA PHE A 265 5.97 34.98 -1.56
C PHE A 265 6.87 35.93 -0.79
N ASN A 266 7.03 37.12 -1.34
CA ASN A 266 7.81 38.20 -0.75
C ASN A 266 6.88 39.21 -0.08
N THR A 267 6.95 39.29 1.25
CA THR A 267 6.08 40.18 2.04
C THR A 267 6.42 41.66 1.89
N GLY A 268 7.57 42.01 1.33
CA GLY A 268 7.98 43.41 1.12
C GLY A 268 7.97 44.22 2.43
N GLU A 269 7.23 45.32 2.49
CA GLU A 269 7.09 46.15 3.70
C GLU A 269 6.19 45.52 4.80
N GLY A 270 5.62 44.34 4.56
CA GLY A 270 4.63 43.73 5.44
C GLY A 270 3.27 44.45 5.37
N GLY A 271 2.36 44.08 6.26
CA GLY A 271 1.00 44.64 6.31
C GLY A 271 -0.06 43.59 6.58
N ILE A 272 -1.33 43.98 6.47
CA ILE A 272 -2.47 43.08 6.60
C ILE A 272 -2.97 42.73 5.19
N VAL A 273 -3.09 41.43 4.90
CA VAL A 273 -3.53 40.96 3.58
C VAL A 273 -4.60 39.87 3.71
N ASN A 274 -5.36 39.69 2.64
CA ASN A 274 -6.13 38.48 2.39
C ASN A 274 -5.40 37.65 1.34
N ILE A 275 -5.17 36.36 1.63
CA ILE A 275 -4.71 35.40 0.63
C ILE A 275 -5.95 34.63 0.18
N VAL A 276 -6.40 34.88 -1.03
CA VAL A 276 -7.64 34.32 -1.58
C VAL A 276 -7.28 33.31 -2.65
N ILE A 277 -7.89 32.13 -2.58
CA ILE A 277 -7.83 31.15 -3.66
C ILE A 277 -9.22 30.85 -4.19
N THR A 278 -9.34 30.78 -5.51
CA THR A 278 -10.57 30.38 -6.21
C THR A 278 -10.26 29.20 -7.09
N SER A 279 -11.05 28.12 -6.98
CA SER A 279 -10.89 26.93 -7.81
C SER A 279 -12.17 26.11 -7.86
N ASP A 280 -12.33 25.31 -8.92
CA ASP A 280 -13.41 24.31 -9.02
C ASP A 280 -12.99 22.94 -8.46
N ILE A 281 -11.77 22.84 -7.93
CA ILE A 281 -11.13 21.60 -7.46
C ILE A 281 -11.00 21.52 -5.93
N GLY A 282 -11.59 22.48 -5.21
CA GLY A 282 -11.47 22.54 -3.76
C GLY A 282 -10.05 22.78 -3.28
N ALA A 283 -9.25 23.53 -4.04
CA ALA A 283 -7.91 23.90 -3.63
C ALA A 283 -7.93 24.92 -2.48
N PHE A 284 -6.96 24.78 -1.58
CA PHE A 284 -6.71 25.68 -0.46
C PHE A 284 -5.20 25.93 -0.31
N VAL A 285 -4.81 26.92 0.48
CA VAL A 285 -3.41 27.36 0.60
C VAL A 285 -2.84 27.18 2.01
N ASP A 286 -1.69 26.51 2.09
CA ASP A 286 -0.83 26.44 3.27
C ASP A 286 0.28 27.50 3.16
N ILE A 287 0.77 27.97 4.32
CA ILE A 287 1.89 28.90 4.43
C ILE A 287 3.08 28.16 5.02
N LEU A 288 4.19 28.15 4.29
CA LEU A 288 5.42 27.46 4.67
C LEU A 288 6.58 28.44 4.81
N SER A 289 7.60 28.02 5.54
CA SER A 289 8.91 28.64 5.51
C SER A 289 9.60 28.37 4.17
N PRO A 290 10.65 29.13 3.79
CA PRO A 290 11.49 28.82 2.64
C PRO A 290 12.16 27.44 2.72
N GLU A 291 12.30 26.89 3.93
CA GLU A 291 12.83 25.55 4.18
C GLU A 291 11.78 24.43 4.04
N GLY A 292 10.50 24.79 3.82
CA GLY A 292 9.39 23.83 3.64
C GLY A 292 8.70 23.41 4.95
N ASP A 293 8.96 24.09 6.06
CA ASP A 293 8.24 23.85 7.31
C ASP A 293 6.85 24.52 7.25
N VAL A 294 5.79 23.77 7.54
CA VAL A 294 4.43 24.32 7.60
C VAL A 294 4.30 25.29 8.78
N LEU A 295 4.08 26.57 8.49
CA LEU A 295 3.88 27.64 9.47
C LEU A 295 2.40 27.80 9.81
N ALA A 296 1.53 27.65 8.82
CA ALA A 296 0.09 27.70 8.97
C ALA A 296 -0.56 26.84 7.88
N SER A 297 -1.60 26.07 8.22
CA SER A 297 -2.27 25.18 7.26
C SER A 297 -3.74 25.54 7.09
N GLY A 298 -4.17 25.68 5.84
CA GLY A 298 -5.56 25.69 5.44
C GLY A 298 -6.16 24.30 5.65
N THR A 299 -7.24 24.22 6.42
CA THR A 299 -7.76 22.91 6.87
C THR A 299 -8.87 22.34 5.99
N SER A 300 -9.49 23.15 5.13
CA SER A 300 -10.64 22.73 4.32
C SER A 300 -10.84 23.61 3.07
N PRO A 301 -11.38 23.06 1.97
CA PRO A 301 -11.89 23.85 0.85
C PRO A 301 -12.96 24.90 1.23
N ASP A 302 -13.62 24.72 2.38
CA ASP A 302 -14.63 25.66 2.90
C ASP A 302 -14.00 26.97 3.42
N ASP A 303 -12.72 26.95 3.77
CA ASP A 303 -11.93 28.10 4.18
C ASP A 303 -10.58 28.07 3.45
N PRO A 304 -10.60 28.35 2.14
CA PRO A 304 -9.51 27.93 1.27
C PRO A 304 -8.31 28.90 1.31
N GLY A 305 -8.45 30.03 2.01
CA GLY A 305 -7.49 31.13 2.06
C GLY A 305 -7.15 31.59 3.47
N TRP A 306 -6.58 32.79 3.58
CA TRP A 306 -6.28 33.46 4.85
C TRP A 306 -6.87 34.86 4.84
N GLU A 307 -7.69 35.20 5.82
CA GLU A 307 -8.25 36.54 5.99
C GLU A 307 -7.51 37.32 7.07
N GLU A 308 -7.33 38.63 6.84
CA GLU A 308 -6.71 39.58 7.79
C GLU A 308 -5.35 39.12 8.35
N LEU A 309 -4.52 38.48 7.51
CA LEU A 309 -3.21 37.96 7.89
C LEU A 309 -2.21 39.10 8.06
N GLU A 310 -1.68 39.26 9.27
CA GLU A 310 -0.61 40.21 9.57
C GLU A 310 0.75 39.63 9.19
N LEU A 311 1.41 40.24 8.20
CA LEU A 311 2.68 39.82 7.65
C LEU A 311 3.83 40.73 8.11
N PRO A 312 4.93 40.17 8.64
CA PRO A 312 6.12 40.95 8.95
C PRO A 312 6.84 41.40 7.66
N PRO A 313 7.54 42.55 7.68
CA PRO A 313 8.37 42.99 6.58
C PRO A 313 9.55 42.04 6.32
N ASP A 314 9.97 41.95 5.05
CA ASP A 314 11.13 41.20 4.57
C ASP A 314 11.17 39.73 5.07
N PHE A 315 10.00 39.08 5.14
CA PHE A 315 9.87 37.71 5.62
C PHE A 315 9.49 36.78 4.47
N PRO A 316 10.45 36.07 3.85
CA PRO A 316 10.16 35.19 2.72
C PRO A 316 9.29 34.02 3.18
N LEU A 317 8.27 33.73 2.40
CA LEU A 317 7.30 32.64 2.62
C LEU A 317 7.15 31.81 1.35
N VAL A 318 6.57 30.63 1.49
CA VAL A 318 6.05 29.84 0.36
C VAL A 318 4.56 29.66 0.57
N LEU A 319 3.77 29.98 -0.46
CA LEU A 319 2.35 29.67 -0.52
C LEU A 319 2.19 28.34 -1.26
N GLU A 320 1.84 27.28 -0.54
CA GLU A 320 1.58 25.96 -1.12
C GLU A 320 0.09 25.83 -1.41
N VAL A 321 -0.25 25.69 -2.69
CA VAL A 321 -1.60 25.39 -3.13
C VAL A 321 -1.76 23.88 -3.29
N ARG A 322 -2.76 23.31 -2.61
CA ARG A 322 -3.06 21.87 -2.66
C ARG A 322 -4.55 21.57 -2.56
N THR A 323 -4.90 20.30 -2.73
CA THR A 323 -6.26 19.78 -2.56
C THR A 323 -6.32 18.75 -1.44
N GLU A 324 -7.52 18.41 -0.98
CA GLU A 324 -7.68 17.39 0.06
C GLU A 324 -7.16 16.03 -0.46
N GLY A 325 -6.21 15.43 0.29
CA GLY A 325 -5.54 14.20 -0.10
C GLY A 325 -4.74 14.28 -1.41
N ASP A 326 -4.43 15.49 -1.89
CA ASP A 326 -3.73 15.75 -3.15
C ASP A 326 -4.40 15.11 -4.39
N ALA A 327 -5.71 14.86 -4.34
CA ALA A 327 -6.43 14.11 -5.37
C ALA A 327 -7.03 14.97 -6.49
N GLY A 328 -7.19 16.28 -6.28
CA GLY A 328 -7.83 17.18 -7.23
C GLY A 328 -6.89 17.60 -8.37
N ALA A 329 -7.44 17.69 -9.59
CA ALA A 329 -6.73 18.14 -10.78
C ALA A 329 -7.54 19.20 -11.54
N GLY A 330 -6.92 20.33 -11.87
CA GLY A 330 -7.58 21.45 -12.54
C GLY A 330 -6.93 22.80 -12.23
N GLU A 331 -7.60 23.87 -12.65
CA GLU A 331 -7.08 25.23 -12.48
C GLU A 331 -7.46 25.84 -11.12
N TYR A 332 -6.55 26.65 -10.59
CA TYR A 332 -6.77 27.51 -9.45
C TYR A 332 -6.28 28.93 -9.75
N THR A 333 -6.82 29.93 -9.05
CA THR A 333 -6.30 31.29 -9.04
C THR A 333 -6.01 31.70 -7.61
N LEU A 334 -4.76 32.10 -7.34
CA LEU A 334 -4.29 32.62 -6.07
C LEU A 334 -4.13 34.14 -6.18
N SER A 335 -4.57 34.88 -5.16
CA SER A 335 -4.52 36.35 -5.10
C SER A 335 -4.08 36.79 -3.71
N ILE A 336 -3.17 37.76 -3.63
CA ILE A 336 -2.72 38.36 -2.38
C ILE A 336 -3.24 39.79 -2.35
N GLU A 337 -4.36 40.01 -1.68
CA GLU A 337 -5.08 41.27 -1.68
C GLU A 337 -4.70 42.09 -0.44
N PRO A 338 -4.15 43.30 -0.58
CA PRO A 338 -3.94 44.17 0.57
C PRO A 338 -5.28 44.57 1.20
N LEU A 339 -5.35 44.55 2.52
CA LEU A 339 -6.46 45.20 3.25
C LEU A 339 -6.16 46.70 3.31
N ASP A 340 -6.71 47.45 2.35
CA ASP A 340 -6.71 48.92 2.43
C ASP A 340 -7.56 49.36 3.65
N GLU A 341 -7.00 50.24 4.50
CA GLU A 341 -7.68 50.88 5.66
C GLU A 341 -8.96 51.66 5.29
#